data_AF-A0A7K4NIJ4-F1
#
_entry.id   AF-A0A7K4NIJ4-F1
#
_cell.length_a   1.000
_cell.length_b   1.000
_cell.length_c   1.000
_cell.angle_alpha   90.00
_cell.angle_beta   90.00
_cell.angle_gamma   90.00
#
_symmetry.space_group_name_H-M   'P 1'
#
loop_
_entity.id
_entity.type
_entity.pdbx_description
1 polymer ?
#
loop_
_entity_poly.entity_id
_entity_poly.type
_entity_poly.pdbx_seq_one_letter_code
_entity_poly.pdbx_strand_id
1 'polypeptide(L)'
;MAMPQGYDGTRTDDESERTTNVDEYRRTCIDFIEDISHNYEEWVDYYKLPEDEDKRRREGIRATITRTNEWIAKVAQSIKAVDIVMNDGIQKMAESTAGKPLEIGIFINHKSSFTETKPGIIDVIVKASGRKGRKTKLGFHFKDDRFRIESTCGAYFDETDLPTEELEMMDIHLKLHAENAKQRDVISFTVTVCDVENDVEFDRRGVTTIVHLV
;
A
#
# COMPACT_ATOMS: atom_id res chain seq x y z
N MET A 1 -12.40 -10.20 -18.79
CA MET A 1 -12.19 -11.66 -18.87
C MET A 1 -12.70 -12.28 -17.58
N ALA A 2 -13.47 -13.37 -17.66
CA ALA A 2 -14.07 -14.01 -16.48
C ALA A 2 -13.05 -14.93 -15.80
N MET A 3 -12.91 -14.79 -14.48
CA MET A 3 -12.09 -15.68 -13.65
C MET A 3 -12.74 -17.08 -13.59
N PRO A 4 -11.97 -18.18 -13.62
CA PRO A 4 -12.52 -19.53 -13.52
C PRO A 4 -13.19 -19.77 -12.16
N GLN A 5 -14.37 -20.39 -12.16
CA GLN A 5 -15.06 -20.82 -10.94
C GLN A 5 -14.26 -21.94 -10.25
N GLY A 6 -13.89 -21.71 -8.98
CA GLY A 6 -13.16 -22.68 -8.15
C GLY A 6 -11.99 -22.10 -7.34
N TYR A 7 -11.70 -20.79 -7.42
CA TYR A 7 -10.69 -20.16 -6.58
C TYR A 7 -11.19 -20.02 -5.13
N ASP A 8 -10.99 -21.08 -4.36
CA ASP A 8 -11.04 -21.05 -2.90
C ASP A 8 -9.76 -20.36 -2.39
N GLY A 9 -9.93 -19.21 -1.75
CA GLY A 9 -8.84 -18.33 -1.32
C GLY A 9 -8.04 -18.85 -0.12
N THR A 10 -8.29 -20.06 0.35
CA THR A 10 -7.47 -20.70 1.38
C THR A 10 -6.30 -21.42 0.72
N ARG A 11 -5.14 -20.76 0.60
CA ARG A 11 -3.86 -21.46 0.42
C ARG A 11 -3.58 -22.23 1.70
N THR A 12 -4.12 -23.45 1.80
CA THR A 12 -3.68 -24.46 2.75
C THR A 12 -2.25 -24.87 2.39
N ASP A 13 -1.33 -24.62 3.32
CA ASP A 13 0.01 -25.22 3.45
C ASP A 13 0.81 -25.39 2.16
N ASP A 14 1.25 -24.26 1.60
CA ASP A 14 2.35 -24.23 0.64
C ASP A 14 3.66 -24.10 1.44
N GLU A 15 4.03 -25.15 2.19
CA GLU A 15 5.40 -25.39 2.68
C GLU A 15 6.33 -25.73 1.49
N SER A 16 6.21 -24.97 0.40
CA SER A 16 7.21 -24.84 -0.66
C SER A 16 8.55 -24.54 0.01
N GLU A 17 9.64 -25.05 -0.57
CA GLU A 17 11.07 -24.97 -0.19
C GLU A 17 11.60 -23.56 0.16
N ARG A 18 10.94 -22.86 1.08
CA ARG A 18 11.25 -21.51 1.51
C ARG A 18 12.41 -21.65 2.47
N THR A 19 13.54 -21.06 2.11
CA THR A 19 14.72 -20.98 2.97
C THR A 19 14.31 -20.49 4.36
N THR A 20 14.78 -21.15 5.42
CA THR A 20 14.57 -20.68 6.79
C THR A 20 15.57 -19.58 7.16
N ASN A 21 16.50 -19.24 6.26
CA ASN A 21 17.51 -18.21 6.47
C ASN A 21 16.99 -16.84 6.01
N VAL A 22 16.73 -15.96 6.97
CA VAL A 22 16.21 -14.60 6.71
C VAL A 22 17.19 -13.77 5.86
N ASP A 23 18.50 -13.93 6.01
CA ASP A 23 19.49 -13.12 5.28
C ASP A 23 19.59 -13.53 3.81
N GLU A 24 19.50 -14.82 3.53
CA GLU A 24 19.40 -15.33 2.16
C GLU A 24 18.08 -14.86 1.53
N TYR A 25 16.97 -14.99 2.26
CA TYR A 25 15.67 -14.57 1.78
C TYR A 25 15.59 -13.08 1.45
N ARG A 26 16.17 -12.22 2.31
CA ARG A 26 16.28 -10.78 2.05
C ARG A 26 16.98 -10.47 0.73
N ARG A 27 18.09 -11.16 0.42
CA ARG A 27 18.82 -10.96 -0.83
C ARG A 27 17.97 -11.35 -2.03
N THR A 28 17.35 -12.54 -1.98
CA THR A 28 16.44 -13.00 -3.03
C THR A 28 15.29 -12.03 -3.25
N CYS A 29 14.68 -11.48 -2.19
CA CYS A 29 13.61 -10.50 -2.32
C CYS A 29 14.08 -9.14 -2.86
N ILE A 30 15.29 -8.69 -2.51
CA ILE A 30 15.88 -7.47 -3.10
C ILE A 30 16.10 -7.66 -4.60
N ASP A 31 16.70 -8.78 -5.00
CA ASP A 31 16.92 -9.10 -6.42
C ASP A 31 15.59 -9.20 -7.16
N PHE A 32 14.58 -9.83 -6.55
CA PHE A 32 13.23 -9.93 -7.13
C PHE A 32 12.55 -8.57 -7.32
N ILE A 33 12.70 -7.64 -6.37
CA ILE A 33 12.14 -6.28 -6.47
C ILE A 33 12.79 -5.51 -7.62
N GLU A 34 14.11 -5.64 -7.80
CA GLU A 34 14.82 -5.04 -8.94
C GLU A 34 14.34 -5.67 -10.26
N ASP A 35 14.24 -7.00 -10.34
CA ASP A 35 13.82 -7.71 -11.55
C ASP A 35 12.38 -7.34 -11.97
N ILE A 36 11.43 -7.35 -11.04
CA ILE A 36 10.03 -7.03 -11.36
C ILE A 36 9.85 -5.55 -11.70
N SER A 37 10.75 -4.67 -11.25
CA SER A 37 10.68 -3.25 -11.55
C SER A 37 10.78 -2.93 -13.03
N HIS A 38 11.54 -3.72 -13.80
CA HIS A 38 11.63 -3.57 -15.24
C HIS A 38 10.28 -3.74 -15.92
N ASN A 39 9.44 -4.68 -15.46
CA ASN A 39 8.08 -4.84 -15.98
C ASN A 39 7.23 -3.58 -15.73
N TYR A 40 7.40 -2.91 -14.59
CA TYR A 40 6.70 -1.67 -14.30
C TYR A 40 7.19 -0.49 -15.14
N GLU A 41 8.49 -0.42 -15.44
CA GLU A 41 9.05 0.55 -16.37
C GLU A 41 8.54 0.30 -17.82
N GLU A 42 8.46 -0.96 -18.25
CA GLU A 42 7.88 -1.33 -19.55
C GLU A 42 6.40 -0.93 -19.68
N TRP A 43 5.62 -1.04 -18.60
CA TRP A 43 4.24 -0.54 -18.58
C TRP A 43 4.18 0.98 -18.78
N VAL A 44 5.15 1.73 -18.25
CA VAL A 44 5.23 3.18 -18.48
C VAL A 44 5.52 3.45 -19.96
N ASP A 45 6.43 2.70 -20.59
CA ASP A 45 6.70 2.80 -22.04
C ASP A 45 5.44 2.54 -22.88
N TYR A 46 4.66 1.53 -22.49
CA TYR A 46 3.42 1.18 -23.19
C TYR A 46 2.39 2.32 -23.19
N TYR A 47 2.32 3.11 -22.12
CA TYR A 47 1.36 4.20 -21.99
C TYR A 47 1.66 5.42 -22.89
N LYS A 48 2.89 5.55 -23.42
CA LYS A 48 3.30 6.66 -24.30
C LYS A 48 2.92 8.03 -23.72
N LEU A 49 3.27 8.23 -22.46
CA LEU A 49 2.89 9.41 -21.67
C LEU A 49 3.63 10.66 -22.14
N PRO A 50 3.11 11.86 -21.82
CA PRO A 50 3.89 13.10 -21.88
C PRO A 50 5.19 12.98 -21.09
N GLU A 51 6.24 13.65 -21.55
CA GLU A 51 7.60 13.54 -20.99
C GLU A 51 7.67 13.84 -19.49
N ASP A 52 6.91 14.82 -19.02
CA ASP A 52 6.87 15.21 -17.62
C ASP A 52 6.19 14.16 -16.74
N GLU A 53 5.14 13.52 -17.25
CA GLU A 53 4.42 12.45 -16.55
C GLU A 53 5.22 11.14 -16.56
N ASP A 54 5.81 10.76 -17.71
CA ASP A 54 6.72 9.62 -17.82
C ASP A 54 7.84 9.71 -16.79
N LYS A 55 8.57 10.84 -16.79
CA LYS A 55 9.66 11.09 -15.86
C LYS A 55 9.22 10.95 -14.41
N ARG A 56 8.07 11.53 -14.05
CA ARG A 56 7.53 11.47 -12.68
C ARG A 56 7.20 10.04 -12.25
N ARG A 57 6.59 9.24 -13.14
CA ARG A 57 6.25 7.84 -12.83
C ARG A 57 7.50 6.99 -12.65
N ARG A 58 8.51 7.14 -13.52
CA ARG A 58 9.80 6.43 -13.39
C ARG A 58 10.57 6.83 -12.13
N GLU A 59 10.60 8.11 -11.79
CA GLU A 59 11.20 8.58 -10.53
C GLU A 59 10.50 7.97 -9.31
N GLY A 60 9.17 7.87 -9.34
CA GLY A 60 8.37 7.22 -8.30
C GLY A 60 8.68 5.72 -8.14
N ILE A 61 8.78 5.00 -9.26
CA ILE A 61 9.17 3.58 -9.28
C ILE A 61 10.57 3.40 -8.67
N ARG A 62 11.56 4.16 -9.14
CA ARG A 62 12.96 4.07 -8.66
C ARG A 62 13.12 4.43 -7.19
N ALA A 63 12.41 5.48 -6.73
CA ALA A 63 12.39 5.85 -5.31
C ALA A 63 11.78 4.73 -4.46
N THR A 64 10.73 4.08 -4.96
CA THR A 64 10.08 2.93 -4.29
C THR A 64 11.03 1.74 -4.18
N ILE A 65 11.72 1.36 -5.26
CA ILE A 65 12.71 0.27 -5.25
C ILE A 65 13.78 0.54 -4.20
N THR A 66 14.40 1.72 -4.27
CA THR A 66 15.50 2.11 -3.37
C THR A 66 15.05 1.99 -1.91
N ARG A 67 13.87 2.54 -1.59
CA ARG A 67 13.38 2.56 -0.22
C ARG A 67 12.91 1.19 0.27
N THR A 68 12.31 0.39 -0.61
CA THR A 68 11.89 -0.99 -0.32
C THR A 68 13.11 -1.85 0.00
N ASN A 69 14.17 -1.77 -0.83
CA ASN A 69 15.41 -2.52 -0.62
C ASN A 69 16.10 -2.13 0.69
N GLU A 70 16.11 -0.84 1.04
CA GLU A 70 16.59 -0.39 2.34
C GLU A 70 15.78 -0.99 3.51
N TRP A 71 14.46 -1.07 3.38
CA TRP A 71 13.58 -1.63 4.41
C TRP A 71 13.72 -3.15 4.54
N ILE A 72 13.82 -3.87 3.42
CA ILE A 72 14.11 -5.31 3.43
C ILE A 72 15.44 -5.57 4.16
N ALA A 73 16.47 -4.78 3.86
CA ALA A 73 17.80 -4.95 4.44
C ALA A 73 17.87 -4.58 5.93
N LYS A 74 17.20 -3.51 6.37
CA LYS A 74 17.42 -2.91 7.71
C LYS A 74 16.26 -3.12 8.68
N VAL A 75 15.03 -3.21 8.19
CA VAL A 75 13.82 -3.24 9.03
C VAL A 75 13.28 -4.65 9.18
N ALA A 76 13.12 -5.39 8.07
CA ALA A 76 12.45 -6.68 8.07
C ALA A 76 13.28 -7.79 8.76
N GLN A 77 13.02 -8.11 10.03
CA GLN A 77 13.80 -9.09 10.83
C GLN A 77 13.28 -10.54 10.80
N SER A 78 12.25 -10.83 10.01
CA SER A 78 11.69 -12.17 9.87
C SER A 78 11.23 -12.39 8.43
N ILE A 79 11.07 -13.66 8.01
CA ILE A 79 10.54 -14.00 6.67
C ILE A 79 9.21 -13.29 6.42
N LYS A 80 8.29 -13.33 7.40
CA LYS A 80 7.00 -12.65 7.33
C LYS A 80 7.15 -11.13 7.16
N ALA A 81 8.08 -10.50 7.87
CA ALA A 81 8.33 -9.06 7.69
C ALA A 81 8.92 -8.76 6.31
N VAL A 82 9.78 -9.62 5.77
CA VAL A 82 10.33 -9.48 4.41
C VAL A 82 9.20 -9.58 3.39
N ASP A 83 8.30 -10.55 3.52
CA ASP A 83 7.12 -10.70 2.66
C ASP A 83 6.26 -9.44 2.64
N ILE A 84 5.98 -8.88 3.83
CA ILE A 84 5.15 -7.66 3.96
C ILE A 84 5.83 -6.46 3.28
N VAL A 85 7.12 -6.23 3.54
CA VAL A 85 7.86 -5.11 2.93
C VAL A 85 7.96 -5.27 1.41
N MET A 86 8.22 -6.49 0.93
CA MET A 86 8.30 -6.79 -0.49
C MET A 86 6.94 -6.54 -1.18
N ASN A 87 5.85 -7.10 -0.66
CA ASN A 87 4.51 -6.92 -1.22
C ASN A 87 4.09 -5.44 -1.23
N ASP A 88 4.44 -4.71 -0.17
CA ASP A 88 4.23 -3.27 -0.07
C ASP A 88 4.96 -2.48 -1.16
N GLY A 89 6.23 -2.81 -1.41
CA GLY A 89 7.03 -2.23 -2.49
C GLY A 89 6.41 -2.47 -3.87
N ILE A 90 5.95 -3.70 -4.13
CA ILE A 90 5.27 -4.07 -5.39
C ILE A 90 4.01 -3.23 -5.60
N GLN A 91 3.20 -3.02 -4.56
CA GLN A 91 2.00 -2.17 -4.65
C GLN A 91 2.36 -0.72 -4.92
N LYS A 92 3.34 -0.16 -4.22
CA LYS A 92 3.77 1.22 -4.43
C LYS A 92 4.36 1.44 -5.83
N MET A 93 5.03 0.44 -6.40
CA MET A 93 5.44 0.46 -7.81
C MET A 93 4.22 0.48 -8.73
N ALA A 94 3.24 -0.40 -8.50
CA ALA A 94 1.99 -0.40 -9.27
C ALA A 94 1.22 0.93 -9.18
N GLU A 95 1.17 1.55 -8.00
CA GLU A 95 0.59 2.89 -7.78
C GLU A 95 1.33 3.96 -8.59
N SER A 96 2.66 3.92 -8.59
CA SER A 96 3.50 4.85 -9.35
C SER A 96 3.33 4.67 -10.86
N THR A 97 3.26 3.43 -11.33
CA THR A 97 3.01 3.08 -12.73
C THR A 97 1.62 3.49 -13.18
N ALA A 98 0.58 3.30 -12.37
CA ALA A 98 -0.79 3.68 -12.69
C ALA A 98 -0.99 5.21 -12.70
N GLY A 99 -0.15 5.94 -11.97
CA GLY A 99 -0.27 7.38 -11.76
C GLY A 99 -1.36 7.73 -10.74
N LYS A 100 -1.38 9.01 -10.35
CA LYS A 100 -2.27 9.55 -9.31
C LYS A 100 -3.32 10.46 -9.94
N PRO A 101 -4.45 9.91 -10.40
CA PRO A 101 -5.48 10.72 -11.01
C PRO A 101 -6.15 11.67 -10.02
N LEU A 102 -6.45 11.19 -8.81
CA LEU A 102 -6.89 12.04 -7.71
C LEU A 102 -5.74 12.27 -6.74
N GLU A 103 -5.77 13.40 -6.04
CA GLU A 103 -4.77 13.70 -5.01
C GLU A 103 -5.16 12.95 -3.75
N ILE A 104 -4.31 12.04 -3.29
CA ILE A 104 -4.47 11.30 -2.04
C ILE A 104 -3.15 11.35 -1.28
N GLY A 105 -3.23 11.64 0.01
CA GLY A 105 -2.15 11.51 0.97
C GLY A 105 -2.61 10.75 2.20
N ILE A 106 -1.80 9.79 2.64
CA ILE A 106 -1.98 9.09 3.91
C ILE A 106 -0.79 9.46 4.79
N PHE A 107 -1.07 9.88 6.01
CA PHE A 107 -0.06 10.40 6.92
C PHE A 107 -0.14 9.77 8.29
N ILE A 108 1.03 9.42 8.83
CA ILE A 108 1.24 9.05 10.22
C ILE A 108 2.37 9.94 10.72
N ASN A 109 2.14 10.70 11.80
CA ASN A 109 3.12 11.67 12.34
C ASN A 109 3.74 12.57 11.25
N HIS A 110 2.90 13.09 10.34
CA HIS A 110 3.28 13.94 9.19
C HIS A 110 4.19 13.27 8.14
N LYS A 111 4.44 11.96 8.23
CA LYS A 111 5.16 11.18 7.21
C LYS A 111 4.17 10.33 6.41
N SER A 112 4.50 10.06 5.15
CA SER A 112 3.68 9.24 4.25
C SER A 112 4.51 8.11 3.65
N SER A 113 3.83 7.11 3.06
CA SER A 113 4.42 5.99 2.32
C SER A 113 5.26 5.02 3.17
N PHE A 114 6.38 5.47 3.73
CA PHE A 114 7.26 4.71 4.64
C PHE A 114 7.39 5.48 5.96
N THR A 115 6.85 4.94 7.05
CA THR A 115 6.70 5.67 8.31
C THR A 115 7.18 4.87 9.52
N GLU A 116 7.44 5.56 10.62
CA GLU A 116 7.84 4.95 11.89
C GLU A 116 7.02 5.58 13.01
N THR A 117 6.55 4.75 13.94
CA THR A 117 5.81 5.20 15.13
C THR A 117 5.93 4.16 16.25
N LYS A 118 5.49 4.51 17.44
CA LYS A 118 5.44 3.57 18.58
C LYS A 118 4.19 2.66 18.48
N PRO A 119 4.24 1.44 19.05
CA PRO A 119 3.03 0.63 19.27
C PRO A 119 1.93 1.39 20.02
N GLY A 120 0.67 1.01 19.79
CA GLY A 120 -0.50 1.67 20.36
C GLY A 120 -1.63 1.85 19.34
N ILE A 121 -2.54 2.77 19.64
CA ILE A 121 -3.51 3.26 18.66
C ILE A 121 -2.83 4.32 17.82
N ILE A 122 -2.65 4.05 16.53
CA ILE A 122 -1.97 4.92 15.57
C ILE A 122 -3.04 5.74 14.84
N ASP A 123 -2.90 7.06 14.89
CA ASP A 123 -3.72 7.99 14.13
C ASP A 123 -3.24 8.03 12.67
N VAL A 124 -4.11 7.62 11.75
CA VAL A 124 -3.85 7.60 10.31
C VAL A 124 -4.71 8.67 9.66
N ILE A 125 -4.06 9.75 9.22
CA ILE A 125 -4.72 10.88 8.60
C ILE A 125 -4.81 10.64 7.10
N VAL A 126 -6.02 10.64 6.56
CA VAL A 126 -6.26 10.49 5.12
C VAL A 126 -6.77 11.82 4.58
N LYS A 127 -6.02 12.37 3.64
CA LYS A 127 -6.39 13.60 2.93
C LYS A 127 -6.57 13.31 1.45
N ALA A 128 -7.64 13.82 0.86
CA ALA A 128 -7.86 13.68 -0.57
C ALA A 128 -8.66 14.83 -1.18
N SER A 129 -8.44 15.08 -2.46
CA SER A 129 -9.21 16.02 -3.28
C SER A 129 -9.61 15.35 -4.60
N GLY A 130 -10.88 15.53 -4.98
CA GLY A 130 -11.43 14.97 -6.22
C GLY A 130 -11.01 15.77 -7.43
N ARG A 131 -11.08 15.16 -8.61
CA ARG A 131 -10.70 15.85 -9.86
C ARG A 131 -11.73 16.91 -10.20
N LYS A 132 -11.29 18.09 -10.64
CA LYS A 132 -12.16 19.18 -11.13
C LYS A 132 -13.28 19.57 -10.15
N GLY A 133 -13.00 19.53 -8.84
CA GLY A 133 -13.95 19.91 -7.79
C GLY A 133 -14.98 18.83 -7.44
N ARG A 134 -14.81 17.61 -7.93
CA ARG A 134 -15.60 16.45 -7.49
C ARG A 134 -15.34 16.13 -6.02
N LYS A 135 -16.30 15.43 -5.43
CA LYS A 135 -16.21 14.97 -4.04
C LYS A 135 -15.43 13.67 -3.97
N THR A 136 -15.01 13.32 -2.76
CA THR A 136 -14.29 12.09 -2.45
C THR A 136 -14.98 11.35 -1.33
N LYS A 137 -14.88 10.02 -1.34
CA LYS A 137 -15.36 9.18 -0.23
C LYS A 137 -14.44 8.00 0.01
N LEU A 138 -14.47 7.47 1.24
CA LEU A 138 -13.71 6.28 1.59
C LEU A 138 -14.24 5.08 0.79
N GLY A 139 -13.35 4.43 0.04
CA GLY A 139 -13.66 3.29 -0.81
C GLY A 139 -13.43 1.94 -0.13
N PHE A 140 -13.82 0.89 -0.83
CA PHE A 140 -13.49 -0.49 -0.47
C PHE A 140 -12.24 -0.94 -1.23
N HIS A 141 -11.34 -1.65 -0.56
CA HIS A 141 -10.20 -2.28 -1.19
C HIS A 141 -10.65 -3.47 -2.07
N PHE A 142 -11.46 -4.37 -1.53
CA PHE A 142 -11.95 -5.53 -2.26
C PHE A 142 -13.29 -6.02 -1.71
N LYS A 143 -14.33 -6.03 -2.56
CA LYS A 143 -15.72 -6.39 -2.15
C LYS A 143 -16.13 -5.61 -0.89
N ASP A 144 -16.33 -6.31 0.23
CA ASP A 144 -16.76 -5.76 1.51
C ASP A 144 -15.58 -5.35 2.42
N ASP A 145 -14.34 -5.62 2.01
CA ASP A 145 -13.13 -5.25 2.77
C ASP A 145 -12.76 -3.78 2.51
N ARG A 146 -12.83 -2.96 3.57
CA ARG A 146 -12.45 -1.54 3.54
C ARG A 146 -10.98 -1.36 3.23
N PHE A 147 -10.13 -2.06 3.97
CA PHE A 147 -8.69 -1.89 3.97
C PHE A 147 -8.00 -3.20 3.59
N ARG A 148 -6.91 -3.09 2.83
CA ARG A 148 -5.91 -4.15 2.79
C ARG A 148 -4.99 -3.95 3.96
N ILE A 149 -4.73 -4.98 4.76
CA ILE A 149 -3.75 -4.91 5.84
C ILE A 149 -2.95 -6.21 5.91
N GLU A 150 -1.63 -6.07 5.98
CA GLU A 150 -0.71 -7.16 6.28
C GLU A 150 0.17 -6.72 7.45
N SER A 151 0.26 -7.54 8.49
CA SER A 151 1.04 -7.18 9.67
C SER A 151 1.71 -8.38 10.33
N THR A 152 2.83 -8.14 10.99
CA THR A 152 3.48 -9.13 11.85
C THR A 152 2.79 -9.26 13.22
N CYS A 153 2.01 -8.26 13.64
CA CYS A 153 1.43 -8.13 14.98
C CYS A 153 -0.09 -8.29 15.08
N GLY A 154 -0.80 -8.51 13.97
CA GLY A 154 -2.27 -8.60 13.97
C GLY A 154 -2.95 -7.24 14.11
N ALA A 155 -2.36 -6.19 13.56
CA ALA A 155 -2.95 -4.86 13.52
C ALA A 155 -4.24 -4.83 12.68
N TYR A 156 -5.17 -3.96 13.04
CA TYR A 156 -6.47 -3.80 12.37
C TYR A 156 -6.99 -2.36 12.49
N PHE A 157 -7.88 -1.94 11.59
CA PHE A 157 -8.56 -0.64 11.68
C PHE A 157 -9.84 -0.73 12.51
N ASP A 158 -10.13 0.29 13.30
CA ASP A 158 -11.47 0.47 13.87
C ASP A 158 -12.44 0.88 12.75
N GLU A 159 -13.40 0.01 12.44
CA GLU A 159 -14.39 0.22 11.38
C GLU A 159 -15.78 0.60 11.90
N THR A 160 -15.92 0.85 13.21
CA THR A 160 -17.25 1.04 13.85
C THR A 160 -17.94 2.35 13.48
N ASP A 161 -17.18 3.40 13.16
CA ASP A 161 -17.68 4.76 12.88
C ASP A 161 -16.94 5.41 11.70
N LEU A 162 -16.87 4.68 10.58
CA LEU A 162 -16.22 5.19 9.37
C LEU A 162 -17.13 6.20 8.64
N PRO A 163 -16.58 7.31 8.15
CA PRO A 163 -17.36 8.29 7.39
C PRO A 163 -17.87 7.68 6.08
N THR A 164 -19.16 7.84 5.82
CA THR A 164 -19.83 7.34 4.59
C THR A 164 -20.21 8.44 3.60
N GLU A 165 -20.08 9.70 4.02
CA GLU A 165 -20.44 10.88 3.23
C GLU A 165 -19.42 11.23 2.14
N GLU A 166 -19.90 11.98 1.14
CA GLU A 166 -19.06 12.56 0.10
C GLU A 166 -18.49 13.91 0.55
N LEU A 167 -17.17 14.05 0.53
CA LEU A 167 -16.43 15.20 1.03
C LEU A 167 -15.78 15.98 -0.13
N GLU A 168 -15.99 17.29 -0.18
CA GLU A 168 -15.30 18.16 -1.17
C GLU A 168 -13.78 18.16 -0.95
N MET A 169 -13.36 18.21 0.31
CA MET A 169 -11.97 18.03 0.73
C MET A 169 -11.98 17.03 1.88
N MET A 170 -11.43 15.84 1.63
CA MET A 170 -11.33 14.80 2.65
C MET A 170 -10.17 15.12 3.59
N ASP A 171 -10.47 15.09 4.89
CA ASP A 171 -9.49 15.11 5.98
C ASP A 171 -10.09 14.27 7.11
N ILE A 172 -9.81 12.96 7.07
CA ILE A 172 -10.39 11.98 8.00
C ILE A 172 -9.30 11.30 8.81
N HIS A 173 -9.65 10.90 10.03
CA HIS A 173 -8.77 10.23 10.96
C HIS A 173 -9.23 8.79 11.16
N LEU A 174 -8.39 7.85 10.77
CA LEU A 174 -8.61 6.42 10.97
C LEU A 174 -7.76 5.94 12.15
N LYS A 175 -8.32 5.03 12.96
CA LYS A 175 -7.60 4.44 14.09
C LYS A 175 -7.07 3.07 13.70
N LEU A 176 -5.76 2.95 13.62
CA LEU A 176 -5.06 1.68 13.42
C LEU A 176 -4.63 1.12 14.78
N HIS A 177 -5.22 0.01 15.19
CA HIS A 177 -4.92 -0.69 16.43
C HIS A 177 -3.68 -1.57 16.27
N ALA A 178 -2.64 -1.28 17.06
CA ALA A 178 -1.38 -2.02 17.11
C ALA A 178 -0.84 -2.15 18.56
N GLU A 179 -1.74 -2.18 19.55
CA GLU A 179 -1.39 -2.19 20.98
C GLU A 179 -0.63 -3.45 21.41
N ASN A 180 -0.87 -4.59 20.74
CA ASN A 180 -0.19 -5.85 21.03
C ASN A 180 1.15 -6.00 20.29
N ALA A 181 1.56 -4.98 19.54
CA ALA A 181 2.76 -5.04 18.74
C ALA A 181 4.03 -4.88 19.58
N LYS A 182 5.09 -5.52 19.13
CA LYS A 182 6.44 -5.44 19.68
C LYS A 182 7.28 -4.49 18.83
N GLN A 183 8.38 -4.05 19.41
CA GLN A 183 9.40 -3.34 18.64
C GLN A 183 9.85 -4.20 17.45
N ARG A 184 10.02 -3.54 16.29
CA ARG A 184 10.35 -4.12 14.97
C ARG A 184 9.21 -4.81 14.24
N ASP A 185 7.99 -4.79 14.78
CA ASP A 185 6.84 -5.21 14.01
C ASP A 185 6.60 -4.26 12.83
N VAL A 186 6.05 -4.82 11.75
CA VAL A 186 5.78 -4.11 10.51
C VAL A 186 4.31 -4.27 10.15
N ILE A 187 3.70 -3.17 9.70
CA ILE A 187 2.32 -3.11 9.22
C ILE A 187 2.34 -2.44 7.84
N SER A 188 1.84 -3.11 6.80
CA SER A 188 1.51 -2.47 5.52
C SER A 188 -0.02 -2.43 5.39
N PHE A 189 -0.55 -1.28 5.00
CA PHE A 189 -1.97 -1.15 4.74
C PHE A 189 -2.26 -0.23 3.55
N THR A 190 -3.39 -0.44 2.91
CA THR A 190 -3.87 0.38 1.78
C THR A 190 -5.20 1.02 2.13
N VAL A 191 -5.27 2.35 2.02
CA VAL A 191 -6.54 3.08 2.07
C VAL A 191 -6.98 3.44 0.66
N THR A 192 -8.23 3.16 0.34
CA THR A 192 -8.83 3.44 -0.96
C THR A 192 -9.72 4.67 -0.87
N VAL A 193 -9.56 5.60 -1.81
CA VAL A 193 -10.46 6.76 -1.96
C VAL A 193 -11.07 6.74 -3.35
N CYS A 194 -12.36 7.06 -3.41
CA CYS A 194 -13.13 7.16 -4.66
C CYS A 194 -13.39 8.62 -5.01
N ASP A 195 -13.21 8.99 -6.27
CA ASP A 195 -13.64 10.25 -6.88
C ASP A 195 -15.10 10.07 -7.33
N VAL A 196 -16.01 10.89 -6.78
CA VAL A 196 -17.46 10.71 -6.94
C VAL A 196 -18.16 12.02 -7.31
N GLU A 197 -19.22 11.89 -8.11
CA GLU A 197 -20.13 12.97 -8.44
C GLU A 197 -21.55 12.41 -8.59
N ASN A 198 -22.49 12.92 -7.79
CA ASN A 198 -23.88 12.47 -7.73
C ASN A 198 -24.00 10.95 -7.53
N ASP A 199 -23.30 10.40 -6.54
CA ASP A 199 -23.23 8.97 -6.22
C ASP A 199 -22.59 8.06 -7.29
N VAL A 200 -22.12 8.62 -8.41
CA VAL A 200 -21.40 7.87 -9.46
C VAL A 200 -19.91 7.92 -9.20
N GLU A 201 -19.28 6.75 -9.10
CA GLU A 201 -17.82 6.61 -9.01
C GLU A 201 -17.18 6.79 -10.38
N PHE A 202 -16.29 7.77 -10.50
CA PHE A 202 -15.53 8.06 -11.72
C PHE A 202 -14.15 7.44 -11.70
N ASP A 203 -13.52 7.43 -10.53
CA ASP A 203 -12.19 6.87 -10.34
C ASP A 203 -12.02 6.38 -8.91
N ARG A 204 -11.06 5.48 -8.69
CA ARG A 204 -10.74 4.91 -7.40
C ARG A 204 -9.25 4.63 -7.33
N ARG A 205 -8.61 5.05 -6.25
CA ARG A 205 -7.18 4.79 -6.02
C ARG A 205 -6.91 4.37 -4.60
N GLY A 206 -6.12 3.31 -4.47
CA GLY A 206 -5.49 2.90 -3.23
C GLY A 206 -4.14 3.58 -3.08
N VAL A 207 -3.81 4.00 -1.86
CA VAL A 207 -2.46 4.40 -1.49
C VAL A 207 -1.99 3.52 -0.36
N THR A 208 -0.83 2.91 -0.52
CA THR A 208 -0.27 1.96 0.44
C THR A 208 0.74 2.65 1.34
N THR A 209 0.65 2.42 2.65
CA THR A 209 1.56 2.94 3.66
C THR A 209 2.12 1.79 4.48
N ILE A 210 3.42 1.80 4.72
CA ILE A 210 4.10 0.85 5.59
C ILE A 210 4.61 1.56 6.84
N VAL A 211 4.48 0.88 7.97
CA VAL A 211 4.79 1.36 9.31
C VAL A 211 5.76 0.38 9.96
N HIS A 212 6.90 0.88 10.40
CA HIS A 212 7.81 0.17 11.28
C HIS A 212 7.59 0.64 12.71
N LEU A 213 7.33 -0.31 13.61
CA LEU A 213 7.05 -0.02 15.01
C LEU A 213 8.35 0.03 15.81
N VAL A 214 8.70 1.22 16.31
CA VAL A 214 9.99 1.53 16.96
C VAL A 214 9.92 1.68 18.47
#